data_AF-A0A538CX07-F1
#
_entry.id   AF-A0A538CX07-F1
#
_cell.length_a   1.000
_cell.length_b   1.000
_cell.length_c   1.000
_cell.angle_alpha   90.00
_cell.angle_beta   90.00
_cell.angle_gamma   90.00
#
_symmetry.space_group_name_H-M   'P 1'
#
loop_
_entity.id
_entity.type
_entity.pdbx_description
1 polymer ?
#
loop_
_entity_poly.entity_id
_entity_poly.type
_entity_poly.pdbx_seq_one_letter_code
_entity_poly.pdbx_strand_id
1 'polypeptide(L)'
;MAPRHAVHAPAARRSSRRPPRLVAPMYCSSAPSFGTAHPTDQRLGERARGAPVAHKVRQKELTMDVVATFERVLDRTNEVVDRVEPDQLSNPTPCTQWDVRAVINHITGGATMFAECVEQGSVPDARLGELMGGDNLGDDFKGRYRAASDRARATFAMPGALDKMVKLPFGEMPAGVALNIAIMDVMTHATDIAKATGQNIYDEEILTIALDVGHQLITDDFRKPGIFDAEQPADPNASAADKLQAFAGRKV
;
A
#
# COMPACT_ATOMS: atom_id res chain seq x y z
N MET A 1 -64.75 20.15 35.12
CA MET A 1 -64.44 18.98 34.27
C MET A 1 -64.17 19.52 32.87
N ALA A 2 -62.90 19.80 32.56
CA ALA A 2 -62.46 20.47 31.32
C ALA A 2 -61.66 19.48 30.46
N PRO A 3 -61.77 19.51 29.12
CA PRO A 3 -61.12 18.53 28.26
C PRO A 3 -59.66 18.91 27.97
N ARG A 4 -58.82 17.88 27.84
CA ARG A 4 -57.39 17.96 27.53
C ARG A 4 -57.18 18.21 26.03
N HIS A 5 -56.41 19.25 25.70
CA HIS A 5 -55.84 19.44 24.36
C HIS A 5 -54.66 18.48 24.15
N ALA A 6 -54.70 17.68 23.09
CA ALA A 6 -53.54 16.98 22.55
C ALA A 6 -53.01 17.78 21.34
N VAL A 7 -51.73 18.16 21.40
CA VAL A 7 -51.02 18.82 20.29
C VAL A 7 -50.24 17.76 19.53
N HIS A 8 -50.60 17.52 18.27
CA HIS A 8 -49.81 16.72 17.32
C HIS A 8 -48.68 17.58 16.73
N ALA A 9 -47.44 17.11 16.85
CA ALA A 9 -46.28 17.65 16.13
C ALA A 9 -46.22 17.10 14.68
N PRO A 10 -45.78 17.86 13.67
CA PRO A 10 -45.67 17.37 12.30
C PRO A 10 -44.35 16.60 12.09
N ALA A 11 -44.45 15.50 11.35
CA ALA A 11 -43.33 14.64 10.96
C ALA A 11 -42.39 15.33 9.94
N ALA A 12 -41.09 15.26 10.19
CA ALA A 12 -40.06 15.75 9.29
C ALA A 12 -39.92 14.85 8.05
N ARG A 13 -40.06 15.45 6.85
CA ARG A 13 -39.80 14.81 5.55
C ARG A 13 -38.31 14.46 5.43
N ARG A 14 -37.99 13.16 5.39
CA ARG A 14 -36.66 12.66 4.99
C ARG A 14 -36.48 12.86 3.48
N SER A 15 -35.60 13.79 3.11
CA SER A 15 -35.08 13.97 1.76
C SER A 15 -34.14 12.80 1.42
N SER A 16 -34.58 11.88 0.55
CA SER A 16 -33.74 10.81 0.00
C SER A 16 -32.74 11.38 -1.01
N ARG A 17 -31.54 11.74 -0.57
CA ARG A 17 -30.39 11.94 -1.47
C ARG A 17 -29.71 10.60 -1.68
N ARG A 18 -29.73 10.13 -2.93
CA ARG A 18 -28.93 8.98 -3.39
C ARG A 18 -27.44 9.30 -3.17
N PRO A 19 -26.63 8.39 -2.62
CA PRO A 19 -25.18 8.58 -2.60
C PRO A 19 -24.62 8.56 -4.03
N PRO A 20 -23.53 9.30 -4.30
CA PRO A 20 -22.85 9.24 -5.59
C PRO A 20 -22.30 7.82 -5.82
N ARG A 21 -22.39 7.34 -7.06
CA ARG A 21 -21.78 6.07 -7.47
C ARG A 21 -20.26 6.21 -7.33
N LEU A 22 -19.63 5.36 -6.52
CA LEU A 22 -18.19 5.14 -6.62
C LEU A 22 -17.90 4.63 -8.03
N VAL A 23 -17.14 5.41 -8.79
CA VAL A 23 -16.52 4.94 -10.02
C VAL A 23 -15.28 4.18 -9.56
N ALA A 24 -15.30 2.85 -9.65
CA ALA A 24 -14.11 2.05 -9.43
C ALA A 24 -13.02 2.52 -10.42
N PRO A 25 -11.75 2.68 -10.00
CA PRO A 25 -10.69 3.00 -10.93
C PRO A 25 -10.63 1.89 -11.99
N MET A 26 -10.78 2.32 -13.23
CA MET A 26 -10.78 1.48 -14.42
C MET A 26 -9.37 0.92 -14.60
N TYR A 27 -9.08 -0.25 -14.02
CA TYR A 27 -7.89 -1.00 -14.40
C TYR A 27 -8.06 -1.43 -15.85
N CYS A 28 -7.47 -0.64 -16.76
CA CYS A 28 -7.42 -0.94 -18.17
C CYS A 28 -6.56 -2.18 -18.37
N SER A 29 -7.22 -3.31 -18.66
CA SER A 29 -6.57 -4.58 -18.98
C SER A 29 -5.90 -4.48 -20.36
N SER A 30 -4.63 -4.09 -20.37
CA SER A 30 -3.73 -4.29 -21.51
C SER A 30 -2.28 -4.09 -21.06
N ALA A 31 -1.56 -5.20 -20.87
CA ALA A 31 -0.12 -5.19 -20.63
C ALA A 31 0.65 -4.89 -21.92
N PRO A 32 1.69 -4.03 -21.93
CA PRO A 32 2.63 -3.95 -23.03
C PRO A 32 3.62 -5.12 -22.94
N SER A 33 3.83 -5.80 -24.07
CA SER A 33 4.87 -6.83 -24.24
C SER A 33 6.25 -6.17 -24.30
N PHE A 34 7.14 -6.50 -23.35
CA PHE A 34 8.56 -6.14 -23.45
C PHE A 34 9.32 -7.23 -24.22
N GLY A 35 9.90 -6.85 -25.35
CA GLY A 35 10.62 -7.74 -26.26
C GLY A 35 11.95 -8.23 -25.68
N THR A 36 12.18 -9.53 -25.83
CA THR A 36 13.44 -10.21 -25.47
C THR A 36 14.50 -9.99 -26.55
N ALA A 37 15.69 -9.51 -26.18
CA ALA A 37 16.88 -9.53 -27.03
C ALA A 37 17.90 -10.54 -26.49
N HIS A 38 18.31 -11.49 -27.35
CA HIS A 38 19.40 -12.44 -27.09
C HIS A 38 20.78 -11.78 -27.24
N PRO A 39 21.80 -12.20 -26.46
CA PRO A 39 23.16 -11.70 -26.58
C PRO A 39 24.02 -12.56 -27.53
N THR A 40 24.95 -11.92 -28.24
CA THR A 40 26.08 -12.58 -28.92
C THR A 40 27.39 -12.36 -28.16
N ASP A 41 28.17 -13.44 -28.11
CA ASP A 41 29.40 -13.71 -27.37
C ASP A 41 30.65 -12.98 -27.91
N GLN A 42 31.57 -12.57 -27.03
CA GLN A 42 33.03 -12.77 -27.22
C GLN A 42 33.89 -12.48 -25.97
N ARG A 43 34.43 -13.56 -25.41
CA ARG A 43 35.75 -13.78 -24.74
C ARG A 43 36.86 -12.73 -25.03
N LEU A 44 37.82 -12.37 -24.15
CA LEU A 44 38.80 -13.13 -23.32
C LEU A 44 39.61 -12.12 -22.45
N GLY A 45 40.14 -12.51 -21.28
CA GLY A 45 41.34 -11.84 -20.73
C GLY A 45 41.53 -11.72 -19.21
N GLU A 46 42.19 -12.74 -18.63
CA GLU A 46 43.20 -12.65 -17.55
C GLU A 46 42.88 -12.28 -16.09
N ARG A 47 43.75 -12.84 -15.23
CA ARG A 47 43.65 -13.05 -13.78
C ARG A 47 44.06 -11.81 -12.98
N ALA A 48 43.32 -11.50 -11.91
CA ALA A 48 43.86 -10.82 -10.74
C ALA A 48 43.37 -11.48 -9.46
N ARG A 49 44.34 -11.78 -8.58
CA ARG A 49 44.17 -12.36 -7.24
C ARG A 49 43.79 -11.25 -6.26
N GLY A 50 42.83 -11.53 -5.37
CA GLY A 50 42.73 -10.87 -4.06
C GLY A 50 41.45 -10.07 -3.80
N ALA A 51 40.64 -10.62 -2.88
CA ALA A 51 39.51 -10.06 -2.13
C ALA A 51 38.12 -10.04 -2.81
N PRO A 52 37.17 -10.84 -2.28
CA PRO A 52 35.86 -10.29 -1.93
C PRO A 52 35.21 -11.03 -0.75
N VAL A 53 35.58 -10.69 0.48
CA VAL A 53 34.76 -11.10 1.65
C VAL A 53 34.16 -9.85 2.30
N ALA A 54 34.95 -8.81 2.53
CA ALA A 54 34.48 -7.56 3.13
C ALA A 54 33.45 -6.78 2.29
N HIS A 55 33.56 -6.78 0.95
CA HIS A 55 32.60 -6.07 0.09
C HIS A 55 31.25 -6.80 -0.01
N LYS A 56 31.26 -8.14 0.03
CA LYS A 56 30.04 -8.97 0.09
C LYS A 56 29.36 -8.88 1.45
N VAL A 57 30.13 -8.80 2.53
CA VAL A 57 29.61 -8.61 3.89
C VAL A 57 29.03 -7.21 4.08
N ARG A 58 29.66 -6.16 3.53
CA ARG A 58 29.10 -4.79 3.55
C ARG A 58 27.87 -4.59 2.67
N GLN A 59 27.77 -5.28 1.52
CA GLN A 59 26.51 -5.32 0.77
C GLN A 59 25.41 -6.10 1.50
N LYS A 60 25.76 -7.04 2.38
CA LYS A 60 24.84 -7.77 3.24
C LYS A 60 24.37 -6.96 4.47
N GLU A 61 25.15 -5.94 4.88
CA GLU A 61 24.77 -4.97 5.92
C GLU A 61 23.97 -3.77 5.39
N LEU A 62 24.03 -3.49 4.07
CA LEU A 62 23.26 -2.43 3.40
C LEU A 62 22.07 -2.96 2.57
N THR A 63 21.98 -4.27 2.36
CA THR A 63 20.69 -4.90 2.06
C THR A 63 19.99 -5.03 3.40
N MET A 64 19.23 -4.00 3.75
CA MET A 64 18.28 -4.07 4.85
C MET A 64 17.54 -5.40 4.74
N ASP A 65 17.33 -6.04 5.89
CA ASP A 65 16.42 -7.16 5.96
C ASP A 65 15.03 -6.65 5.57
N VAL A 66 14.68 -6.85 4.30
CA VAL A 66 13.43 -6.35 3.70
C VAL A 66 12.22 -7.00 4.37
N VAL A 67 12.38 -8.22 4.92
CA VAL A 67 11.34 -8.88 5.69
C VAL A 67 11.16 -8.16 7.04
N ALA A 68 12.25 -7.93 7.78
CA ALA A 68 12.18 -7.19 9.04
C ALA A 68 11.63 -5.75 8.85
N THR A 69 11.97 -5.12 7.73
CA THR A 69 11.45 -3.80 7.34
C THR A 69 9.95 -3.85 7.10
N PHE A 70 9.48 -4.82 6.32
CA PHE A 70 8.06 -5.02 6.07
C PHE A 70 7.29 -5.35 7.37
N GLU A 71 7.86 -6.18 8.25
CA GLU A 71 7.27 -6.46 9.56
C GLU A 71 7.07 -5.19 10.39
N ARG A 72 8.05 -4.29 10.41
CA ARG A 72 7.94 -2.97 11.07
C ARG A 72 6.87 -2.08 10.43
N VAL A 73 6.74 -2.08 9.10
CA VAL A 73 5.64 -1.39 8.40
C VAL A 73 4.27 -1.94 8.83
N LEU A 74 4.13 -3.26 8.88
CA LEU A 74 2.89 -3.90 9.32
C LEU A 74 2.59 -3.57 10.78
N ASP A 75 3.59 -3.54 11.66
CA ASP A 75 3.40 -3.16 13.07
C ASP A 75 2.88 -1.72 13.20
N ARG A 76 3.50 -0.76 12.50
CA ARG A 76 3.05 0.64 12.50
C ARG A 76 1.66 0.82 11.91
N THR A 77 1.34 0.05 10.87
CA THR A 77 0.03 0.14 10.22
C THR A 77 -1.07 -0.50 11.08
N ASN A 78 -0.78 -1.65 11.71
CA ASN A 78 -1.67 -2.27 12.69
C ASN A 78 -1.97 -1.29 13.84
N GLU A 79 -0.94 -0.64 14.40
CA GLU A 79 -1.10 0.38 15.45
C GLU A 79 -2.04 1.54 15.04
N VAL A 80 -1.99 1.98 13.78
CA VAL A 80 -2.86 3.04 13.26
C VAL A 80 -4.29 2.53 13.08
N VAL A 81 -4.47 1.36 12.44
CA VAL A 81 -5.78 0.76 12.17
C VAL A 81 -6.51 0.41 13.47
N ASP A 82 -5.79 -0.10 14.48
CA ASP A 82 -6.35 -0.48 15.78
C ASP A 82 -6.94 0.72 16.53
N ARG A 83 -6.45 1.94 16.27
CA ARG A 83 -6.93 3.19 16.88
C ARG A 83 -7.97 3.94 16.06
N VAL A 84 -8.33 3.45 14.87
CA VAL A 84 -9.44 4.02 14.10
C VAL A 84 -10.76 3.72 14.81
N GLU A 85 -11.56 4.76 15.06
CA GLU A 85 -12.91 4.61 15.59
C GLU A 85 -13.95 4.45 14.46
N PRO A 86 -15.07 3.73 14.68
CA PRO A 86 -16.04 3.46 13.62
C PRO A 86 -16.63 4.71 12.96
N ASP A 87 -16.78 5.82 13.69
CA ASP A 87 -17.30 7.08 13.16
C ASP A 87 -16.27 7.84 12.29
N GLN A 88 -14.99 7.48 12.36
CA GLN A 88 -13.92 8.03 11.52
C GLN A 88 -13.80 7.33 10.16
N LEU A 89 -14.46 6.19 9.96
CA LEU A 89 -14.35 5.41 8.72
C LEU A 89 -14.74 6.19 7.46
N SER A 90 -15.65 7.16 7.60
CA SER A 90 -16.08 8.04 6.49
C SER A 90 -15.28 9.34 6.39
N ASN A 91 -14.24 9.53 7.20
CA ASN A 91 -13.42 10.74 7.13
C ASN A 91 -12.69 10.81 5.78
N PRO A 92 -12.63 11.99 5.14
CA PRO A 92 -11.82 12.17 3.94
C PRO A 92 -10.34 11.99 4.27
N THR A 93 -9.58 11.40 3.35
CA THR A 93 -8.13 11.23 3.51
C THR A 93 -7.33 12.17 2.59
N PRO A 94 -6.02 12.37 2.84
CA PRO A 94 -5.13 13.03 1.89
C PRO A 94 -5.09 12.36 0.51
N CYS A 95 -5.33 11.06 0.42
CA CYS A 95 -5.64 10.37 -0.84
C CYS A 95 -7.08 10.71 -1.24
N THR A 96 -7.26 11.84 -1.92
CA THR A 96 -8.57 12.52 -2.09
C THR A 96 -9.71 11.69 -2.69
N GLN A 97 -9.41 10.56 -3.33
CA GLN A 97 -10.41 9.64 -3.87
C GLN A 97 -10.99 8.68 -2.82
N TRP A 98 -10.34 8.53 -1.67
CA TRP A 98 -10.64 7.53 -0.67
C TRP A 98 -10.92 8.14 0.72
N ASP A 99 -11.96 7.62 1.37
CA ASP A 99 -12.16 7.78 2.80
C ASP A 99 -11.34 6.75 3.58
N VAL A 100 -11.32 6.85 4.91
CA VAL A 100 -10.53 5.95 5.76
C VAL A 100 -10.89 4.48 5.51
N ARG A 101 -12.18 4.14 5.38
CA ARG A 101 -12.61 2.76 5.08
C ARG A 101 -12.05 2.28 3.75
N ALA A 102 -12.10 3.09 2.70
CA ALA A 102 -11.57 2.73 1.38
C ALA A 102 -10.05 2.51 1.43
N VAL A 103 -9.29 3.33 2.17
CA VAL A 103 -7.84 3.12 2.34
C VAL A 103 -7.56 1.81 3.08
N ILE A 104 -8.24 1.53 4.19
CA ILE A 104 -8.08 0.26 4.94
C ILE A 104 -8.45 -0.94 4.05
N ASN A 105 -9.52 -0.81 3.25
CA ASN A 105 -9.95 -1.87 2.32
C ASN A 105 -8.89 -2.15 1.26
N HIS A 106 -8.28 -1.09 0.71
CA HIS A 106 -7.22 -1.19 -0.28
C HIS A 106 -6.00 -1.95 0.27
N ILE A 107 -5.46 -1.54 1.41
CA ILE A 107 -4.28 -2.20 1.99
C ILE A 107 -4.59 -3.63 2.47
N THR A 108 -5.85 -3.93 2.84
CA THR A 108 -6.29 -5.30 3.18
C THR A 108 -6.31 -6.20 1.94
N GLY A 109 -6.88 -5.71 0.84
CA GLY A 109 -6.90 -6.41 -0.45
C GLY A 109 -5.48 -6.62 -0.99
N GLY A 110 -4.64 -5.58 -0.92
CA GLY A 110 -3.23 -5.62 -1.28
C GLY A 110 -2.44 -6.67 -0.50
N ALA A 111 -2.51 -6.65 0.84
CA ALA A 111 -1.83 -7.64 1.68
C ALA A 111 -2.22 -9.08 1.34
N THR A 112 -3.51 -9.31 1.08
CA THR A 112 -4.02 -10.63 0.65
C THR A 112 -3.48 -11.00 -0.74
N MET A 113 -3.49 -10.06 -1.68
CA MET A 113 -3.00 -10.27 -3.05
C MET A 113 -1.51 -10.61 -3.07
N PHE A 114 -0.67 -9.86 -2.35
CA PHE A 114 0.77 -10.13 -2.28
C PHE A 114 1.05 -11.50 -1.68
N ALA A 115 0.34 -11.88 -0.61
CA ALA A 115 0.48 -13.21 -0.02
C ALA A 115 0.08 -14.33 -1.01
N GLU A 116 -1.09 -14.21 -1.66
CA GLU A 116 -1.55 -15.19 -2.65
C GLU A 116 -0.58 -15.32 -3.83
N CYS A 117 0.00 -14.20 -4.31
CA CYS A 117 1.01 -14.21 -5.36
C CYS A 117 2.30 -14.95 -4.93
N VAL A 118 2.79 -14.78 -3.71
CA VAL A 118 3.98 -15.51 -3.22
C VAL A 118 3.69 -17.00 -3.00
N GLU A 119 2.47 -17.33 -2.60
CA GLU A 119 2.02 -18.72 -2.41
C GLU A 119 1.85 -19.46 -3.75
N GLN A 120 1.30 -18.78 -4.77
CA GLN A 120 0.79 -19.41 -6.00
C GLN A 120 1.52 -18.96 -7.29
N GLY A 121 2.42 -17.98 -7.20
CA GLY A 121 3.09 -17.32 -8.32
C GLY A 121 2.26 -16.19 -8.96
N SER A 122 0.93 -16.22 -8.86
CA SER A 122 0.03 -15.18 -9.38
C SER A 122 -1.37 -15.30 -8.76
N VAL A 123 -2.19 -14.26 -8.93
CA VAL A 123 -3.64 -14.32 -8.68
C VAL A 123 -4.41 -14.28 -10.00
N PRO A 124 -5.50 -15.07 -10.18
CA PRO A 124 -6.37 -14.95 -11.34
C PRO A 124 -7.03 -13.57 -11.45
N ASP A 125 -7.30 -13.09 -12.67
CA ASP A 125 -7.89 -11.76 -12.90
C ASP A 125 -9.21 -11.53 -12.14
N ALA A 126 -10.06 -12.55 -12.05
CA ALA A 126 -11.31 -12.47 -11.29
C ALA A 126 -11.04 -12.23 -9.80
N ARG A 127 -10.05 -12.94 -9.23
CA ARG A 127 -9.63 -12.80 -7.85
C ARG A 127 -8.98 -11.44 -7.59
N LEU A 128 -8.16 -10.95 -8.53
CA LEU A 128 -7.60 -9.60 -8.46
C LEU A 128 -8.71 -8.54 -8.44
N GLY A 129 -9.73 -8.68 -9.28
CA GLY A 129 -10.89 -7.80 -9.30
C GLY A 129 -11.66 -7.78 -7.97
N GLU A 130 -11.83 -8.94 -7.33
CA GLU A 130 -12.41 -9.04 -5.98
C GLU A 130 -11.55 -8.31 -4.94
N LEU A 131 -10.24 -8.54 -4.93
CA LEU A 131 -9.33 -7.97 -3.94
C LEU A 131 -9.20 -6.45 -4.08
N MET A 132 -9.17 -5.93 -5.30
CA MET A 132 -8.93 -4.50 -5.58
C MET A 132 -10.22 -3.67 -5.67
N GLY A 133 -11.37 -4.30 -5.93
CA GLY A 133 -12.66 -3.59 -6.12
C GLY A 133 -13.79 -4.06 -5.20
N GLY A 134 -13.60 -5.15 -4.45
CA GLY A 134 -14.59 -5.70 -3.53
C GLY A 134 -14.48 -5.16 -2.11
N ASP A 135 -15.42 -5.61 -1.26
CA ASP A 135 -15.37 -5.37 0.19
C ASP A 135 -14.59 -6.48 0.87
N ASN A 136 -13.36 -6.16 1.29
CA ASN A 136 -12.47 -7.05 2.03
C ASN A 136 -12.70 -6.99 3.55
N LEU A 137 -13.40 -5.95 4.03
CA LEU A 137 -13.52 -5.59 5.44
C LEU A 137 -14.79 -6.10 6.11
N GLY A 138 -15.92 -6.16 5.38
CA GLY A 138 -17.21 -6.44 5.98
C GLY A 138 -17.48 -5.55 7.21
N ASP A 139 -18.02 -6.14 8.28
CA ASP A 139 -18.36 -5.41 9.51
C ASP A 139 -17.17 -5.23 10.48
N ASP A 140 -16.17 -6.13 10.43
CA ASP A 140 -15.00 -6.12 11.33
C ASP A 140 -13.73 -5.70 10.58
N PHE A 141 -13.62 -4.40 10.26
CA PHE A 141 -12.49 -3.90 9.49
C PHE A 141 -11.13 -4.13 10.16
N LYS A 142 -11.06 -4.08 11.50
CA LYS A 142 -9.82 -4.29 12.26
C LYS A 142 -9.37 -5.74 12.17
N GLY A 143 -10.26 -6.69 12.49
CA GLY A 143 -9.95 -8.11 12.43
C GLY A 143 -9.61 -8.57 11.01
N ARG A 144 -10.28 -8.01 9.99
CA ARG A 144 -10.00 -8.34 8.58
C ARG A 144 -8.67 -7.82 8.09
N TYR A 145 -8.32 -6.57 8.40
CA TYR A 145 -6.99 -6.06 8.11
C TYR A 145 -5.91 -6.88 8.83
N ARG A 146 -6.12 -7.19 10.12
CA ARG A 146 -5.17 -7.97 10.92
C ARG A 146 -4.92 -9.37 10.35
N ALA A 147 -5.98 -10.07 9.94
CA ALA A 147 -5.85 -11.37 9.31
C ALA A 147 -5.05 -11.32 7.98
N ALA A 148 -5.28 -10.27 7.17
CA ALA A 148 -4.55 -10.08 5.93
C ALA A 148 -3.07 -9.73 6.17
N SER A 149 -2.77 -8.85 7.14
CA SER A 149 -1.41 -8.47 7.50
C SER A 149 -0.62 -9.64 8.12
N ASP A 150 -1.26 -10.45 8.98
CA ASP A 150 -0.65 -11.64 9.56
C ASP A 150 -0.35 -12.72 8.50
N ARG A 151 -1.24 -12.91 7.52
CA ARG A 151 -0.98 -13.81 6.37
C ARG A 151 0.22 -13.32 5.55
N ALA A 152 0.23 -12.03 5.18
CA ALA A 152 1.34 -11.46 4.42
C ALA A 152 2.67 -11.61 5.16
N ARG A 153 2.71 -11.30 6.47
CA ARG A 153 3.88 -11.50 7.33
C ARG A 153 4.38 -12.94 7.26
N ALA A 154 3.51 -13.90 7.55
CA ALA A 154 3.87 -15.32 7.56
C ALA A 154 4.41 -15.78 6.20
N THR A 155 3.78 -15.32 5.11
CA THR A 155 4.14 -15.71 3.76
C THR A 155 5.52 -15.17 3.33
N PHE A 156 5.84 -13.91 3.62
CA PHE A 156 7.14 -13.34 3.28
C PHE A 156 8.28 -13.82 4.20
N ALA A 157 7.97 -14.28 5.42
CA ALA A 157 8.94 -14.87 6.34
C ALA A 157 9.36 -16.30 5.97
N MET A 158 8.70 -16.96 5.02
CA MET A 158 9.06 -18.32 4.62
C MET A 158 10.45 -18.38 3.96
N PRO A 159 11.25 -19.44 4.22
CA PRO A 159 12.52 -19.64 3.52
C PRO A 159 12.35 -19.65 1.99
N GLY A 160 13.16 -18.85 1.29
CA GLY A 160 13.12 -18.73 -0.16
C GLY A 160 11.92 -17.95 -0.72
N ALA A 161 11.07 -17.35 0.13
CA ALA A 161 9.93 -16.54 -0.33
C ALA A 161 10.37 -15.41 -1.25
N LEU A 162 11.42 -14.68 -0.87
CA LEU A 162 11.91 -13.49 -1.60
C LEU A 162 12.43 -13.80 -3.02
N ASP A 163 12.89 -15.03 -3.25
CA ASP A 163 13.44 -15.47 -4.53
C ASP A 163 12.36 -15.97 -5.50
N LYS A 164 11.12 -16.18 -5.02
CA LYS A 164 10.02 -16.62 -5.89
C LYS A 164 9.65 -15.53 -6.88
N MET A 165 9.47 -15.92 -8.14
CA MET A 165 8.87 -15.03 -9.14
C MET A 165 7.38 -14.90 -8.88
N VAL A 166 6.89 -13.66 -8.87
CA VAL A 166 5.48 -13.31 -8.70
C VAL A 166 5.02 -12.44 -9.87
N LYS A 167 3.82 -12.71 -10.38
CA LYS A 167 3.17 -11.89 -11.40
C LYS A 167 2.14 -10.97 -10.76
N LEU A 168 2.44 -9.68 -10.77
CA LEU A 168 1.60 -8.61 -10.26
C LEU A 168 0.96 -7.83 -11.42
N PRO A 169 -0.07 -7.00 -11.17
CA PRO A 169 -0.75 -6.25 -12.22
C PRO A 169 0.18 -5.32 -13.03
N PHE A 170 1.31 -4.94 -12.45
CA PHE A 170 2.31 -4.05 -13.04
C PHE A 170 3.57 -4.76 -13.55
N GLY A 171 3.66 -6.10 -13.45
CA GLY A 171 4.77 -6.86 -14.00
C GLY A 171 5.12 -8.14 -13.23
N GLU A 172 6.02 -8.94 -13.81
CA GLU A 172 6.57 -10.14 -13.18
C GLU A 172 7.96 -9.84 -12.60
N MET A 173 8.19 -10.18 -11.34
CA MET A 173 9.42 -9.86 -10.62
C MET A 173 9.66 -10.80 -9.43
N PRO A 174 10.88 -10.85 -8.85
CA PRO A 174 11.11 -11.53 -7.58
C PRO A 174 10.26 -10.93 -6.45
N ALA A 175 9.77 -11.77 -5.54
CA ALA A 175 8.94 -11.36 -4.41
C ALA A 175 9.65 -10.34 -3.48
N GLY A 176 10.97 -10.39 -3.36
CA GLY A 176 11.73 -9.37 -2.62
C GLY A 176 11.64 -7.97 -3.24
N VAL A 177 11.54 -7.87 -4.58
CA VAL A 177 11.31 -6.59 -5.27
C VAL A 177 9.87 -6.14 -5.04
N ALA A 178 8.91 -7.05 -5.17
CA ALA A 178 7.50 -6.80 -4.86
C ALA A 178 7.28 -6.33 -3.41
N LEU A 179 8.05 -6.85 -2.46
CA LEU A 179 7.95 -6.48 -1.04
C LEU A 179 8.34 -5.03 -0.78
N ASN A 180 9.32 -4.49 -1.53
CA ASN A 180 9.66 -3.07 -1.48
C ASN A 180 8.48 -2.19 -1.94
N ILE A 181 7.79 -2.59 -3.01
CA ILE A 181 6.58 -1.90 -3.46
C ILE A 181 5.53 -1.87 -2.34
N ALA A 182 5.30 -3.02 -1.68
CA ALA A 182 4.37 -3.11 -0.56
C ALA A 182 4.79 -2.24 0.64
N ILE A 183 6.09 -2.16 0.96
CA ILE A 183 6.61 -1.29 2.02
C ILE A 183 6.24 0.18 1.78
N MET A 184 6.51 0.69 0.57
CA MET A 184 6.22 2.08 0.24
C MET A 184 4.71 2.37 0.19
N ASP A 185 3.93 1.48 -0.46
CA ASP A 185 2.49 1.62 -0.60
C ASP A 185 1.77 1.62 0.75
N VAL A 186 2.01 0.59 1.57
CA VAL A 186 1.35 0.42 2.87
C VAL A 186 1.74 1.55 3.82
N MET A 187 3.01 1.97 3.84
CA MET A 187 3.45 3.05 4.73
C MET A 187 2.87 4.41 4.33
N THR A 188 2.75 4.66 3.02
CA THR A 188 2.07 5.87 2.51
C THR A 188 0.62 5.89 2.96
N HIS A 189 -0.11 4.78 2.81
CA HIS A 189 -1.51 4.67 3.18
C HIS A 189 -1.76 4.62 4.70
N ALA A 190 -0.83 4.07 5.48
CA ALA A 190 -0.85 4.19 6.94
C ALA A 190 -0.79 5.67 7.36
N THR A 191 0.02 6.47 6.66
CA THR A 191 0.11 7.92 6.91
C THR A 191 -1.18 8.65 6.48
N ASP A 192 -1.83 8.24 5.39
CA ASP A 192 -3.15 8.77 5.00
C ASP A 192 -4.20 8.56 6.10
N ILE A 193 -4.27 7.32 6.64
CA ILE A 193 -5.19 6.97 7.73
C ILE A 193 -4.85 7.76 8.99
N ALA A 194 -3.56 7.82 9.35
CA ALA A 194 -3.13 8.53 10.55
C ALA A 194 -3.55 10.01 10.51
N LYS A 195 -3.27 10.70 9.40
CA LYS A 195 -3.68 12.12 9.21
C LYS A 195 -5.20 12.29 9.26
N ALA A 196 -5.96 11.42 8.59
CA ALA A 196 -7.43 11.50 8.54
C ALA A 196 -8.12 11.21 9.89
N THR A 197 -7.41 10.59 10.82
CA THR A 197 -7.93 10.19 12.14
C THR A 197 -7.27 10.95 13.30
N GLY A 198 -6.45 11.96 13.01
CA GLY A 198 -5.78 12.78 14.03
C GLY A 198 -4.65 12.06 14.78
N GLN A 199 -4.10 10.99 14.19
CA GLN A 199 -2.97 10.23 14.70
C GLN A 199 -1.66 10.69 14.04
N ASN A 200 -0.53 10.23 14.59
CA ASN A 200 0.80 10.46 14.03
C ASN A 200 1.62 9.17 14.05
N ILE A 201 2.50 9.01 13.06
CA ILE A 201 3.49 7.93 13.01
C ILE A 201 4.85 8.60 13.21
N TYR A 202 5.51 8.28 14.33
CA TYR A 202 6.78 8.92 14.74
C TYR A 202 8.03 8.11 14.34
N ASP A 203 7.84 7.06 13.55
CA ASP A 203 8.91 6.19 13.11
C ASP A 203 9.59 6.81 11.86
N GLU A 204 10.40 7.86 12.09
CA GLU A 204 11.05 8.62 11.01
C GLU A 204 11.93 7.74 10.12
N GLU A 205 12.56 6.71 10.68
CA GLU A 205 13.40 5.77 9.94
C GLU A 205 12.58 4.97 8.93
N ILE A 206 11.46 4.35 9.34
CA ILE A 206 10.64 3.54 8.41
C ILE A 206 9.95 4.41 7.35
N LEU A 207 9.58 5.65 7.71
CA LEU A 207 9.03 6.62 6.77
C LEU A 207 10.07 7.04 5.72
N THR A 208 11.32 7.26 6.15
CA THR A 208 12.44 7.59 5.24
C THR A 208 12.74 6.42 4.31
N ILE A 209 12.78 5.19 4.84
CA ILE A 209 12.94 3.97 4.05
C ILE A 209 11.85 3.86 2.97
N ALA A 210 10.59 4.06 3.34
CA ALA A 210 9.47 4.00 2.40
C ALA A 210 9.60 5.05 1.29
N LEU A 211 10.05 6.27 1.64
CA LEU A 211 10.32 7.34 0.68
C LEU A 211 11.47 6.98 -0.27
N ASP A 212 12.57 6.45 0.25
CA ASP A 212 13.73 6.04 -0.55
C ASP A 212 13.36 4.92 -1.53
N VAL A 213 12.55 3.94 -1.09
CA VAL A 213 11.99 2.91 -1.98
C VAL A 213 11.09 3.54 -3.05
N GLY A 214 10.28 4.53 -2.68
CA GLY A 214 9.48 5.31 -3.62
C GLY A 214 10.32 5.93 -4.73
N HIS A 215 11.37 6.67 -4.38
CA HIS A 215 12.28 7.30 -5.35
C HIS A 215 12.98 6.27 -6.28
N GLN A 216 13.20 5.05 -5.81
CA GLN A 216 13.83 4.01 -6.62
C GLN A 216 12.87 3.36 -7.63
N LEU A 217 11.58 3.26 -7.29
CA LEU A 217 10.61 2.45 -8.04
C LEU A 217 9.58 3.27 -8.84
N ILE A 218 9.20 4.45 -8.36
CA ILE A 218 8.14 5.26 -8.98
C ILE A 218 8.78 6.29 -9.91
N THR A 219 8.80 5.93 -11.20
CA THR A 219 9.17 6.83 -12.29
C THR A 219 7.96 7.63 -12.78
N ASP A 220 8.19 8.58 -13.69
CA ASP A 220 7.14 9.40 -14.31
C ASP A 220 6.03 8.56 -14.97
N ASP A 221 6.36 7.36 -15.50
CA ASP A 221 5.40 6.44 -16.13
C ASP A 221 4.34 5.89 -15.16
N PHE A 222 4.64 5.91 -13.85
CA PHE A 222 3.71 5.54 -12.78
C PHE A 222 2.86 6.72 -12.30
N ARG A 223 3.25 7.97 -12.60
CA ARG A 223 2.53 9.18 -12.19
C ARG A 223 1.38 9.51 -13.15
N LYS A 224 0.33 8.70 -13.10
CA LYS A 224 -0.89 8.82 -13.91
C LYS A 224 -2.15 8.68 -13.06
N PRO A 225 -3.30 9.23 -13.53
CA PRO A 225 -4.54 9.23 -12.77
C PRO A 225 -4.93 7.84 -12.25
N GLY A 226 -5.16 7.73 -10.95
CA GLY A 226 -5.56 6.49 -10.28
C GLY A 226 -4.41 5.55 -9.92
N ILE A 227 -3.15 5.95 -10.10
CA ILE A 227 -1.98 5.21 -9.59
C ILE A 227 -1.15 6.10 -8.65
N PHE A 228 -0.39 7.05 -9.20
CA PHE A 228 0.29 8.11 -8.45
C PHE A 228 -0.06 9.46 -9.05
N ASP A 229 -0.41 10.41 -8.19
CA ASP A 229 -0.53 11.81 -8.62
C ASP A 229 0.87 12.43 -8.82
N ALA A 230 0.90 13.60 -9.44
CA ALA A 230 2.12 14.39 -9.57
C ALA A 230 2.69 14.73 -8.18
N GLU A 231 4.00 14.57 -8.02
CA GLU A 231 4.71 14.93 -6.80
C GLU A 231 4.40 16.37 -6.40
N GLN A 232 4.13 16.57 -5.11
CA GLN A 232 3.89 17.90 -4.55
C GLN A 232 5.17 18.43 -3.89
N PRO A 233 5.36 19.75 -3.84
CA PRO A 233 6.46 20.32 -3.07
C PRO A 233 6.28 20.03 -1.58
N ALA A 234 7.38 19.74 -0.89
CA ALA A 234 7.46 19.70 0.57
C ALA A 234 8.52 20.68 1.07
N ASP A 235 8.32 21.24 2.27
CA ASP A 235 9.39 21.99 2.95
C ASP A 235 10.60 21.05 3.15
N PRO A 236 11.84 21.49 2.85
CA PRO A 236 13.05 20.70 3.10
C PRO A 236 13.19 20.22 4.56
N ASN A 237 12.61 20.96 5.51
CA ASN A 237 12.60 20.66 6.94
C ASN A 237 11.30 19.93 7.39
N ALA A 238 10.41 19.56 6.47
CA ALA A 238 9.22 18.79 6.78
C ALA A 238 9.59 17.40 7.37
N SER A 239 8.65 16.83 8.12
CA SER A 239 8.75 15.47 8.66
C SER A 239 8.93 14.42 7.56
N ALA A 240 9.47 13.24 7.86
CA ALA A 240 9.54 12.16 6.86
C ALA A 240 8.14 11.74 6.38
N ALA A 241 7.13 11.81 7.26
CA ALA A 241 5.73 11.55 6.90
C ALA A 241 5.21 12.54 5.85
N ASP A 242 5.49 13.83 6.01
CA ASP A 242 5.08 14.85 5.03
C ASP A 242 5.83 14.72 3.72
N LYS A 243 7.13 14.41 3.77
CA LYS A 243 7.92 14.17 2.55
C LYS A 243 7.42 12.94 1.78
N LEU A 244 7.12 11.83 2.47
CA LEU A 244 6.52 10.65 1.87
C LEU A 244 5.16 10.97 1.22
N GLN A 245 4.33 11.74 1.92
CA GLN A 245 3.02 12.15 1.44
C GLN A 245 3.11 13.08 0.21
N ALA A 246 4.01 14.05 0.24
CA ALA A 246 4.27 14.95 -0.88
C ALA A 246 4.81 14.20 -2.11
N PHE A 247 5.76 13.29 -1.89
CA PHE A 247 6.27 12.38 -2.90
C PHE A 247 5.13 11.60 -3.57
N ALA A 248 4.19 11.09 -2.76
CA ALA A 248 3.04 10.36 -3.24
C ALA A 248 1.91 11.26 -3.82
N GLY A 249 2.15 12.57 -3.96
CA GLY A 249 1.25 13.52 -4.61
C GLY A 249 0.18 14.15 -3.70
N ARG A 250 0.27 13.95 -2.39
CA ARG A 250 -0.63 14.61 -1.43
C ARG A 250 -0.14 16.03 -1.14
N LYS A 251 -1.08 16.93 -0.85
CA LYS A 251 -0.75 18.27 -0.34
C LYS A 251 -0.37 18.16 1.13
N VAL A 252 0.76 18.74 1.51
CA VAL A 252 1.31 18.77 2.87
C VAL A 252 1.56 20.19 3.35
#